data_AF-A0A661Z0K1-F1
#
_entry.id   AF-A0A661Z0K1-F1
#
_cell.length_a   1.000
_cell.length_b   1.000
_cell.length_c   1.000
_cell.angle_alpha   90.00
_cell.angle_beta   90.00
_cell.angle_gamma   90.00
#
_symmetry.space_group_name_H-M   'P 1'
#
loop_
_entity.id
_entity.type
_entity.pdbx_description
1 polymer ?
#
loop_
_entity_poly.entity_id
_entity_poly.type
_entity_poly.pdbx_seq_one_letter_code
_entity_poly.pdbx_strand_id
1 'polypeptide(L)' 'LDIIFEKLSRYKYPVCFNFPAGHIADNRAIIMGRNSILEVEIDQTIFTQ' A
#
# COMPACT_ATOMS: atom_id res chain seq x y z
N LEU A 1 8.78 5.28 -9.51
CA LEU A 1 7.34 5.44 -9.19
C LEU A 1 6.54 5.60 -10.48
N ASP A 2 7.03 6.44 -11.39
CA ASP A 2 6.40 6.78 -12.67
C ASP A 2 5.97 5.57 -13.51
N ILE A 3 6.84 4.56 -13.67
CA ILE A 3 6.52 3.35 -14.44
C ILE A 3 5.33 2.58 -13.84
N ILE A 4 5.28 2.45 -12.51
CA ILE A 4 4.19 1.73 -11.83
C ILE A 4 2.89 2.53 -11.97
N PHE A 5 2.93 3.83 -11.65
CA PHE A 5 1.74 4.67 -11.70
C PHE A 5 1.17 4.78 -13.12
N GLU A 6 2.01 4.93 -14.14
CA GLU A 6 1.59 4.97 -15.54
C GLU A 6 0.79 3.71 -15.91
N LYS A 7 1.30 2.53 -15.53
CA LYS A 7 0.63 1.25 -15.83
C LYS A 7 -0.67 1.07 -15.04
N LEU A 8 -0.76 1.65 -13.84
CA LEU A 8 -1.90 1.45 -12.94
C LEU A 8 -2.97 2.54 -13.04
N SER A 9 -2.66 3.71 -13.60
CA SER A 9 -3.53 4.88 -13.72
C SER A 9 -4.91 4.62 -14.36
N ARG A 10 -5.01 3.56 -15.18
CA ARG A 10 -6.26 3.14 -15.83
C ARG A 10 -7.23 2.39 -14.89
N TYR A 11 -6.78 1.95 -13.73
CA TYR A 11 -7.58 1.18 -12.78
C TYR A 11 -8.13 2.06 -11.66
N LYS A 12 -9.24 1.63 -11.06
CA LYS A 12 -9.97 2.35 -10.01
C LYS A 12 -9.77 1.76 -8.61
N TYR A 13 -8.63 1.13 -8.36
CA TYR A 13 -8.26 0.68 -7.02
C TYR A 13 -7.14 1.56 -6.46
N PRO A 14 -7.11 1.80 -5.14
CA PRO A 14 -6.04 2.57 -4.53
C PRO A 14 -4.71 1.82 -4.61
N VAL A 15 -3.62 2.58 -4.73
CA VAL A 15 -2.24 2.06 -4.71
C VAL A 15 -1.47 2.85 -3.66
N CYS A 16 -0.92 2.15 -2.68
CA CYS A 16 -0.06 2.74 -1.65
C CYS A 16 1.42 2.60 -2.05
N PHE A 17 2.17 3.69 -1.97
CA PHE A 17 3.61 3.72 -2.22
C PHE A 17 4.36 3.93 -0.91
N ASN A 18 5.66 3.61 -0.91
CA ASN A 18 6.52 3.74 0.27
C ASN A 18 6.00 2.96 1.50
N PHE A 19 5.43 1.78 1.24
CA PHE A 19 4.90 0.92 2.29
C PHE A 19 6.06 0.31 3.10
N PRO A 20 5.97 0.22 4.45
CA PRO A 20 7.08 -0.19 5.32
C PRO A 20 7.27 -1.71 5.34
N ALA A 21 7.51 -2.32 4.17
CA ALA A 21 7.79 -3.74 4.03
C ALA A 21 8.88 -3.98 2.96
N GLY A 22 9.88 -4.79 3.28
CA GLY A 22 10.99 -5.12 2.40
C GLY A 22 12.35 -5.16 3.12
N HIS A 23 13.44 -4.97 2.37
CA HIS A 23 14.79 -4.91 2.93
C HIS A 23 15.12 -3.48 3.43
N ILE A 24 14.43 -3.04 4.48
CA ILE A 24 14.55 -1.73 5.12
C ILE A 24 14.60 -1.87 6.65
N ALA A 25 15.07 -0.84 7.36
CA ALA A 25 15.22 -0.89 8.82
C ALA A 25 13.88 -0.96 9.57
N ASP A 26 12.91 -0.08 9.23
CA ASP A 26 11.52 -0.18 9.72
C ASP A 26 10.72 -1.11 8.79
N ASN A 27 11.05 -2.40 8.84
CA ASN A 27 10.33 -3.44 8.10
C ASN A 27 9.23 -4.05 8.97
N ARG A 28 7.98 -3.80 8.60
CA ARG A 28 6.78 -4.30 9.28
C ARG A 28 6.21 -5.48 8.51
N ALA A 29 6.12 -6.63 9.18
CA ALA A 29 5.63 -7.85 8.57
C ALA A 29 4.15 -7.75 8.20
N ILE A 30 3.81 -8.26 7.01
CA ILE A 30 2.43 -8.39 6.54
C ILE A 30 1.98 -9.83 6.74
N ILE A 31 0.86 -10.03 7.45
CA ILE A 31 0.28 -11.36 7.67
C ILE A 31 -0.46 -11.78 6.41
N MET A 32 0.06 -12.80 5.72
CA MET A 32 -0.55 -13.34 4.50
C MET A 32 -1.73 -14.25 4.83
N GLY A 33 -2.79 -14.20 4.02
CA GLY A 33 -4.01 -15.00 4.21
C GLY A 33 -4.98 -14.45 5.27
N ARG A 34 -4.67 -13.29 5.88
CA ARG A 34 -5.54 -12.59 6.82
C ARG A 34 -6.33 -11.48 6.10
N ASN A 35 -7.61 -11.34 6.43
CA ASN A 35 -8.42 -10.21 5.96
C ASN A 35 -7.79 -8.89 6.43
N SER A 36 -7.69 -7.91 5.53
CA SER A 36 -7.06 -6.62 5.81
C SER A 36 -7.86 -5.50 5.17
N ILE A 37 -7.75 -4.29 5.71
CA ILE A 37 -8.43 -3.08 5.24
C ILE A 37 -7.37 -2.03 4.92
N LEU A 38 -7.51 -1.38 3.76
CA LEU A 38 -6.77 -0.18 3.40
C LEU A 38 -7.76 0.98 3.29
N GLU A 39 -7.72 1.89 4.24
CA GLU A 39 -8.56 3.08 4.30
C GLU A 39 -7.78 4.26 3.70
N VAL A 40 -8.37 4.93 2.72
CA VAL A 40 -7.73 6.03 1.98
C VAL A 40 -8.60 7.27 2.11
N GLU A 41 -8.12 8.22 2.90
CA GLU A 41 -8.73 9.53 3.14
C GLU A 41 -7.84 10.64 2.57
N ILE A 42 -8.35 11.86 2.53
CA ILE A 42 -7.64 13.02 1.96
C ILE A 42 -6.31 13.27 2.69
N ASP A 43 -6.30 13.19 4.02
CA ASP A 43 -5.15 13.53 4.86
C ASP A 43 -4.45 12.30 5.47
N GLN A 44 -5.02 11.11 5.29
CA GLN A 44 -4.54 9.91 5.96
C GLN A 44 -4.74 8.65 5.11
N THR A 45 -3.81 7.71 5.25
CA THR A 45 -3.98 6.34 4.75
C THR A 45 -3.65 5.37 5.88
N ILE A 46 -4.56 4.44 6.17
CA ILE A 46 -4.41 3.45 7.25
C ILE A 46 -4.50 2.05 6.64
N PHE A 47 -3.55 1.19 7.03
CA PHE A 47 -3.60 -0.24 6.72
C PHE A 47 -3.77 -1.03 8.02
N THR A 48 -4.81 -1.87 8.07
CA THR A 48 -5.16 -2.67 9.24
C THR A 48 -5.26 -4.14 8.85
N GLN A 49 -4.59 -5.03 9.58
CA GLN A 49 -4.73 -6.50 9.45
C GLN A 49 -5.26 -7.08 10.74
#